data_AF-A0A7J9HQA0-F1
#
_entry.id   AF-A0A7J9HQA0-F1
#
_cell.length_a   1.000
_cell.length_b   1.000
_cell.length_c   1.000
_cell.angle_alpha   90.00
_cell.angle_beta   90.00
_cell.angle_gamma   90.00
#
_symmetry.space_group_name_H-M   'P 1'
#
loop_
_entity.id
_entity.type
_entity.pdbx_description
1 polymer ?
#
loop_
_entity_poly.entity_id
_entity_poly.type
_entity_poly.pdbx_seq_one_letter_code
_entity_poly.pdbx_strand_id
1 'polypeptide(L)'
;MVIYNIGTGLVISRREDGSWSPPSAISSLGVGWGAQAGGELTDFIIILRTNDAVKTFSSNAHLSFGAGLSAAVGSVGRAAEANLRVGDGGCAACCTYSCSKGAFFGCSLEGSIVTTRRRENSRFYGSQTITASDILLGSMSQAPAAAILYHALSDLYSTLS
;
A
#
# COMPACT_ATOMS: atom_id res chain seq x y z
N MET A 1 5.06 17.82 16.67
CA MET A 1 5.07 16.47 17.25
C MET A 1 5.69 15.51 16.24
N VAL A 2 6.38 14.47 16.69
CA VAL A 2 6.90 13.40 15.82
C VAL A 2 5.87 12.28 15.77
N ILE A 3 5.62 11.76 14.58
CA ILE A 3 4.65 10.70 14.28
C ILE A 3 5.45 9.51 13.77
N TYR A 4 5.08 8.30 14.18
CA TYR A 4 5.61 7.08 13.59
C TYR A 4 4.45 6.21 13.14
N ASN A 5 4.57 5.59 11.96
CA ASN A 5 3.64 4.58 11.50
C ASN A 5 4.42 3.30 11.17
N ILE A 6 3.82 2.17 11.54
CA ILE A 6 4.36 0.84 11.25
C ILE A 6 3.18 0.01 10.79
N GLY A 7 3.32 -0.62 9.64
CA GLY A 7 2.25 -1.39 9.03
C GLY A 7 2.76 -2.57 8.23
N THR A 8 1.86 -3.48 7.96
CA THR A 8 2.06 -4.57 7.00
C THR A 8 0.86 -4.64 6.09
N GLY A 9 1.06 -5.10 4.86
CA GLY A 9 -0.02 -5.18 3.90
C GLY A 9 0.29 -6.13 2.77
N LEU A 10 -0.63 -6.16 1.81
CA LEU A 10 -0.52 -6.91 0.57
C LEU A 10 -0.60 -5.94 -0.60
N VAL A 11 0.13 -6.27 -1.67
CA VAL A 11 0.08 -5.56 -2.94
C VAL A 11 -0.33 -6.54 -4.01
N ILE A 12 -1.21 -6.10 -4.90
CA ILE A 12 -1.58 -6.80 -6.12
C ILE A 12 -1.53 -5.79 -7.27
N SER A 13 -1.31 -6.29 -8.48
CA SER A 13 -1.31 -5.50 -9.71
C SER A 13 -2.35 -6.06 -10.68
N ARG A 14 -2.94 -5.16 -11.47
CA ARG A 14 -3.74 -5.55 -12.64
C ARG A 14 -2.76 -5.79 -13.79
N ARG A 15 -2.82 -6.98 -14.38
CA ARG A 15 -1.99 -7.35 -15.54
C ARG A 15 -2.64 -6.90 -16.85
N GLU A 16 -1.85 -6.93 -17.91
CA GLU A 16 -2.29 -6.55 -19.26
C GLU A 16 -3.40 -7.48 -19.80
N ASP A 17 -3.43 -8.74 -19.36
CA ASP A 17 -4.51 -9.71 -19.67
C ASP A 17 -5.82 -9.42 -18.90
N GLY A 18 -5.85 -8.36 -18.08
CA GLY A 18 -7.00 -7.97 -17.28
C GLY A 18 -7.16 -8.75 -15.98
N SER A 19 -6.32 -9.76 -15.72
CA SER A 19 -6.32 -10.53 -14.47
C SER A 19 -5.60 -9.78 -13.35
N TRP A 20 -5.92 -10.11 -12.10
CA TRP A 20 -5.16 -9.68 -10.94
C TRP A 20 -3.99 -10.63 -10.68
N SER A 21 -2.84 -10.08 -10.29
CA SER A 21 -1.69 -10.85 -9.82
C SER A 21 -1.99 -11.56 -8.47
N PRO A 22 -1.22 -12.60 -8.10
CA PRO A 22 -1.17 -13.05 -6.72
C PRO A 22 -0.59 -11.96 -5.79
N PRO A 23 -0.90 -11.99 -4.48
CA PRO A 23 -0.52 -10.93 -3.55
C PRO A 23 0.96 -11.02 -3.12
N SER A 24 1.64 -9.88 -3.08
CA SER A 24 2.97 -9.74 -2.48
C SER A 24 2.88 -9.08 -1.11
N ALA A 25 3.48 -9.68 -0.09
CA ALA A 25 3.53 -9.13 1.25
C ALA A 25 4.54 -7.98 1.35
N ILE A 26 4.11 -6.89 1.98
CA ILE A 26 4.91 -5.71 2.24
C ILE A 26 4.87 -5.30 3.71
N SER A 27 5.88 -4.55 4.13
CA SER A 27 5.91 -3.80 5.38
C SER A 27 6.13 -2.33 5.07
N SER A 28 5.55 -1.46 5.89
CA SER A 28 5.75 -0.02 5.81
C SER A 28 6.22 0.49 7.16
N LEU A 29 7.20 1.39 7.12
CA LEU A 29 7.71 2.12 8.26
C LEU A 29 7.82 3.58 7.84
N GLY A 30 7.25 4.48 8.62
CA GLY A 30 7.33 5.91 8.33
C GLY A 30 7.42 6.75 9.56
N VAL A 31 7.92 7.95 9.31
CA VAL A 31 8.10 9.02 10.27
C VAL A 31 7.49 10.28 9.69
N GLY A 32 6.79 11.04 10.52
CA GLY A 32 6.20 12.30 10.13
C GLY A 32 6.47 13.38 11.16
N TRP A 33 6.39 14.63 10.70
CA TRP A 33 6.36 15.80 11.56
C TRP A 33 5.08 16.59 11.29
N GLY A 34 4.35 16.91 12.36
CA GLY A 34 3.10 17.65 12.25
C GLY A 34 2.67 18.28 13.57
N ALA A 35 1.78 19.26 13.47
CA ALA A 35 1.03 19.78 14.62
C ALA A 35 -0.11 18.81 14.91
N GLN A 36 0.20 17.73 15.62
CA GLN A 36 -0.73 16.66 15.95
C GLN A 36 -0.69 16.40 17.46
N ALA A 37 -1.80 15.92 18.01
CA ALA A 37 -1.90 15.31 19.34
C ALA A 37 -2.72 14.02 19.21
N GLY A 38 -2.30 12.95 19.90
CA GLY A 38 -2.99 11.66 19.91
C GLY A 38 -2.39 10.59 18.98
N GLY A 39 -2.94 9.38 19.08
CA GLY A 39 -2.63 8.23 18.22
C GLY A 39 -3.88 7.75 17.52
N GLU A 40 -3.73 7.28 16.28
CA GLU A 40 -4.82 6.70 15.49
C GLU A 40 -4.40 5.36 14.90
N LEU A 41 -5.39 4.50 14.65
CA LEU A 41 -5.20 3.29 13.86
C LEU A 41 -5.85 3.53 12.51
N THR A 42 -5.05 3.39 11.45
CA THR A 42 -5.44 3.81 10.10
C THR A 42 -5.25 2.68 9.11
N ASP A 43 -6.32 2.36 8.40
CA ASP A 43 -6.29 1.44 7.28
C ASP A 43 -6.01 2.24 6.00
N PHE A 44 -4.98 1.86 5.25
CA PHE A 44 -4.56 2.56 4.02
C PHE A 44 -4.80 1.69 2.79
N ILE A 45 -5.43 2.26 1.77
CA ILE A 45 -5.54 1.70 0.42
C ILE A 45 -4.73 2.58 -0.52
N ILE A 46 -3.76 1.98 -1.18
CA ILE A 46 -2.87 2.65 -2.11
C ILE A 46 -3.25 2.28 -3.53
N ILE A 47 -3.61 3.27 -4.34
CA ILE A 47 -3.96 3.05 -5.75
C ILE A 47 -2.73 3.27 -6.63
N LEU A 48 -2.27 2.20 -7.27
CA LEU A 48 -1.18 2.21 -8.24
C LEU A 48 -1.77 2.45 -9.65
N ARG A 49 -1.67 3.67 -10.16
CA ARG A 49 -2.29 4.04 -11.46
C ARG A 49 -1.37 3.79 -12.67
N THR A 50 -0.06 3.70 -12.46
CA THR A 50 0.93 3.58 -13.52
C THR A 50 1.74 2.30 -13.39
N ASN A 51 2.24 1.80 -14.52
CA ASN A 51 3.16 0.66 -14.53
C ASN A 51 4.44 0.95 -13.74
N ASP A 52 4.92 2.19 -13.73
CA ASP A 52 6.09 2.58 -12.92
C ASP A 52 5.81 2.51 -11.42
N ALA A 53 4.57 2.81 -11.00
CA ALA A 53 4.16 2.58 -9.61
C ALA A 53 4.21 1.07 -9.28
N VAL A 54 3.67 0.22 -10.15
CA VAL A 54 3.73 -1.24 -9.96
C VAL A 54 5.17 -1.74 -9.91
N LYS A 55 6.05 -1.27 -10.81
CA LYS A 55 7.49 -1.61 -10.80
C LYS A 55 8.15 -1.16 -9.50
N THR A 56 7.86 0.04 -9.02
CA THR A 56 8.38 0.56 -7.75
C THR A 56 7.98 -0.33 -6.57
N PHE A 57 6.74 -0.82 -6.56
CA PHE A 57 6.27 -1.77 -5.55
C PHE A 57 6.77 -3.21 -5.74
N SER A 58 7.26 -3.53 -6.94
CA SER A 58 7.90 -4.82 -7.24
C SER A 58 9.36 -4.87 -6.77
N SER A 59 9.97 -3.71 -6.50
CA SER A 59 11.32 -3.61 -5.93
C SER A 59 11.36 -4.01 -4.45
N ASN A 60 12.56 -4.28 -3.95
CA ASN A 60 12.76 -4.69 -2.55
C ASN A 60 12.41 -3.60 -1.54
N ALA A 61 12.67 -2.35 -1.90
CA ALA A 61 12.39 -1.19 -1.07
C ALA A 61 12.06 0.01 -1.96
N HIS A 62 11.16 0.86 -1.48
CA HIS A 62 10.90 2.16 -2.08
C HIS A 62 10.55 3.18 -1.00
N LEU A 63 10.91 4.43 -1.27
CA LEU A 63 10.63 5.57 -0.41
C LEU A 63 9.36 6.27 -0.89
N SER A 64 8.63 6.84 0.06
CA SER A 64 7.40 7.59 -0.16
C SER A 64 7.48 8.86 0.66
N PHE A 65 7.25 10.00 0.03
CA PHE A 65 7.15 11.30 0.66
C PHE A 65 5.73 11.80 0.44
N GLY A 66 5.03 12.09 1.53
CA GLY A 66 3.65 12.51 1.52
C GLY A 66 3.46 13.78 2.33
N ALA A 67 2.39 14.48 2.01
CA ALA A 67 1.80 15.45 2.91
C ALA A 67 0.34 15.05 3.14
N GLY A 68 -0.02 14.91 4.41
CA GLY A 68 -1.34 14.49 4.85
C GLY A 68 -2.11 15.63 5.51
N LEU A 69 -3.43 15.61 5.30
CA LEU A 69 -4.38 16.29 6.18
C LEU A 69 -5.31 15.21 6.75
N SER A 70 -5.40 15.11 8.07
CA SER A 70 -6.25 14.11 8.71
C SER A 70 -7.08 14.73 9.84
N ALA A 71 -8.31 14.23 9.97
CA ALA A 71 -9.22 14.54 11.05
C ALA A 71 -9.99 13.26 11.43
N ALA A 72 -9.80 12.80 12.67
CA ALA A 72 -10.51 11.70 13.30
C ALA A 72 -11.12 12.14 14.64
N VAL A 73 -12.39 11.84 14.87
CA VAL A 73 -13.06 12.07 16.15
C VAL A 73 -13.82 10.81 16.54
N GLY A 74 -13.21 9.99 17.40
CA GLY A 74 -13.80 8.74 17.89
C GLY A 74 -13.67 7.58 16.90
N SER A 75 -14.71 6.74 16.77
CA SER A 75 -14.71 5.56 15.90
C SER A 75 -14.80 5.90 14.40
N VAL A 76 -14.85 7.19 14.04
CA VAL A 76 -15.01 7.67 12.67
C VAL A 76 -14.02 8.80 12.40
N GLY A 77 -13.13 8.59 11.44
CA GLY A 77 -12.19 9.59 10.94
C GLY A 77 -11.97 9.42 9.44
N ARG A 78 -11.59 10.51 8.77
CA ARG A 78 -11.22 10.50 7.35
C ARG A 78 -9.87 11.16 7.19
N ALA A 79 -8.97 10.48 6.50
CA ALA A 79 -7.67 11.00 6.13
C ALA A 79 -7.55 10.99 4.60
N ALA A 80 -6.91 12.01 4.06
CA ALA A 80 -6.59 12.10 2.64
C ALA A 80 -5.12 12.50 2.50
N GLU A 81 -4.36 11.70 1.75
CA GLU A 81 -2.92 11.88 1.63
C GLU A 81 -2.50 11.85 0.16
N ALA A 82 -1.73 12.87 -0.24
CA ALA A 82 -1.04 12.88 -1.52
C ALA A 82 0.39 12.38 -1.31
N ASN A 83 0.75 11.28 -1.98
CA ASN A 83 2.05 10.64 -1.80
C ASN A 83 2.84 10.59 -3.11
N LEU A 84 4.08 11.07 -3.08
CA LEU A 84 5.08 10.89 -4.12
C LEU A 84 6.00 9.73 -3.73
N ARG A 85 6.06 8.68 -4.55
CA ARG A 85 6.92 7.51 -4.28
C ARG A 85 8.10 7.46 -5.23
N VAL A 86 9.27 7.16 -4.69
CA VAL A 86 10.54 7.04 -5.43
C VAL A 86 11.20 5.71 -5.07
N GLY A 87 11.54 4.91 -6.07
CA GLY A 87 12.31 3.68 -5.90
C GLY A 87 13.07 3.31 -7.17
N ASP A 88 13.69 2.13 -7.19
CA ASP A 88 14.45 1.64 -8.37
C ASP A 88 13.61 1.57 -9.66
N GLY A 89 12.27 1.50 -9.52
CA GLY A 89 11.32 1.50 -10.64
C GLY A 89 10.88 2.87 -11.15
N GLY A 90 11.37 3.98 -10.56
CA GLY A 90 11.04 5.36 -10.96
C GLY A 90 10.35 6.20 -9.88
N CYS A 91 9.72 7.29 -10.31
CA CYS A 91 8.93 8.19 -9.45
C CYS A 91 7.45 8.11 -9.85
N ALA A 92 6.58 7.76 -8.91
CA ALA A 92 5.15 7.60 -9.16
C ALA A 92 4.31 8.33 -8.11
N ALA A 93 3.38 9.16 -8.59
CA ALA A 93 2.33 9.71 -7.75
C ALA A 93 1.31 8.59 -7.45
N CYS A 94 1.05 8.35 -6.17
CA CYS A 94 0.04 7.42 -5.72
C CYS A 94 -1.04 8.17 -4.95
N CYS A 95 -2.30 7.80 -5.17
CA CYS A 95 -3.38 8.25 -4.31
C CYS A 95 -3.53 7.24 -3.18
N THR A 96 -3.43 7.70 -1.94
CA THR A 96 -3.70 6.88 -0.76
C THR A 96 -5.04 7.32 -0.18
N TYR A 97 -5.94 6.37 -0.01
CA TYR A 97 -7.18 6.56 0.73
C TYR A 97 -7.02 5.92 2.11
N SER A 98 -7.33 6.67 3.16
CA SER A 98 -7.16 6.22 4.53
C SER A 98 -8.44 6.37 5.35
N CYS A 99 -8.79 5.30 6.04
CA CYS A 99 -9.86 5.28 7.04
C CYS A 99 -9.20 5.19 8.41
N SER A 100 -9.22 6.29 9.16
CA SER A 100 -8.63 6.37 10.50
C SER A 100 -9.69 6.22 11.58
N LYS A 101 -9.34 5.53 12.68
CA LYS A 101 -10.10 5.54 13.93
C LYS A 101 -9.21 6.14 15.02
N GLY A 102 -9.71 7.16 15.72
CA GLY A 102 -8.94 7.86 16.75
C GLY A 102 -9.43 9.28 17.03
N ALA A 103 -8.69 10.00 17.86
CA ALA A 103 -8.84 11.43 18.09
C ALA A 103 -7.63 12.15 17.50
N PHE A 104 -7.75 12.59 16.26
CA PHE A 104 -6.68 13.19 15.46
C PHE A 104 -7.22 14.46 14.78
N PHE A 105 -6.46 15.53 14.77
CA PHE A 105 -6.68 16.65 13.86
C PHE A 105 -5.34 17.28 13.55
N GLY A 106 -4.96 17.36 12.27
CA GLY A 106 -3.65 17.91 11.93
C GLY A 106 -3.30 17.90 10.46
N CYS A 107 -2.25 18.66 10.16
CA CYS A 107 -1.46 18.57 8.95
C CYS A 107 -0.11 17.96 9.29
N SER A 108 0.39 17.11 8.40
CA SER A 108 1.62 16.38 8.59
C SER A 108 2.40 16.26 7.29
N LEU A 109 3.72 16.22 7.44
CA LEU A 109 4.64 15.85 6.38
C LEU A 109 5.23 14.49 6.77
N GLU A 110 5.09 13.51 5.89
CA GLU A 110 5.49 12.12 6.13
C GLU A 110 6.58 11.68 5.15
N GLY A 111 7.58 10.99 5.69
CA GLY A 111 8.48 10.13 4.94
C GLY A 111 8.27 8.69 5.38
N SER A 112 8.02 7.79 4.43
CA SER A 112 7.92 6.35 4.72
C SER A 112 8.75 5.53 3.75
N ILE A 113 9.20 4.38 4.23
CA ILE A 113 9.80 3.32 3.45
C ILE A 113 8.84 2.14 3.43
N VAL A 114 8.63 1.59 2.25
CA VAL A 114 7.89 0.35 2.07
C VAL A 114 8.85 -0.69 1.55
N THR A 115 8.84 -1.86 2.17
CA THR A 115 9.76 -2.96 1.89
C THR A 115 9.01 -4.24 1.60
N THR A 116 9.50 -5.01 0.64
CA THR A 116 8.96 -6.33 0.33
C THR A 116 9.34 -7.33 1.42
N ARG A 117 8.35 -8.04 1.97
CA ARG A 117 8.56 -9.10 2.96
C ARG A 117 8.93 -10.41 2.29
N ARG A 118 10.15 -10.47 1.71
CA ARG A 118 10.66 -11.64 0.97
C ARG A 118 10.48 -12.96 1.72
N ARG A 119 10.75 -12.98 3.04
CA ARG A 119 10.63 -14.20 3.84
C ARG A 119 9.18 -14.74 3.92
N GLU A 120 8.19 -13.84 4.01
CA GLU A 120 6.79 -14.27 4.03
C GLU A 120 6.34 -14.72 2.64
N ASN A 121 6.75 -14.01 1.59
CA ASN A 121 6.47 -14.41 0.21
C ASN A 121 7.06 -15.81 -0.07
N SER A 122 8.33 -16.04 0.27
CA SER A 122 8.96 -17.35 0.07
C SER A 122 8.28 -18.46 0.85
N ARG A 123 7.81 -18.18 2.07
CA ARG A 123 7.06 -19.15 2.88
C ARG A 123 5.69 -19.45 2.29
N PHE A 124 4.99 -18.44 1.77
CA PHE A 124 3.66 -18.58 1.19
C PHE A 124 3.69 -19.31 -0.16
N TYR A 125 4.66 -18.98 -1.03
CA TYR A 125 4.79 -19.55 -2.37
C TYR A 125 5.69 -20.80 -2.43
N GLY A 126 6.31 -21.19 -1.32
CA GLY A 126 7.19 -22.37 -1.26
C GLY A 126 8.49 -22.25 -2.06
N SER A 127 8.89 -21.04 -2.45
CA SER A 127 10.09 -20.79 -3.26
C SER A 127 10.98 -19.72 -2.62
N GLN A 128 12.25 -20.05 -2.39
CA GLN A 128 13.22 -19.12 -1.78
C GLN A 128 13.73 -18.06 -2.76
N THR A 129 13.58 -18.29 -4.06
CA THR A 129 14.07 -17.38 -5.12
C THR A 129 13.00 -16.41 -5.60
N ILE A 130 11.75 -16.54 -5.12
CA ILE A 130 10.64 -15.72 -5.60
C ILE A 130 10.82 -14.24 -5.22
N THR A 131 10.72 -13.37 -6.22
CA THR A 131 10.78 -11.92 -6.04
C THR A 131 9.39 -11.29 -6.13
N ALA A 132 9.24 -10.06 -5.61
CA ALA A 132 7.98 -9.32 -5.78
C ALA A 132 7.70 -9.01 -7.25
N SER A 133 8.73 -8.82 -8.08
CA SER A 133 8.58 -8.72 -9.53
C SER A 133 7.98 -9.98 -10.14
N ASP A 134 8.41 -11.18 -9.73
CA ASP A 134 7.83 -12.43 -10.25
C ASP A 134 6.35 -12.57 -9.85
N ILE A 135 5.99 -12.11 -8.65
CA ILE A 135 4.62 -12.16 -8.12
C ILE A 135 3.72 -11.15 -8.85
N LEU A 136 4.14 -9.88 -8.93
CA LEU A 136 3.32 -8.77 -9.43
C LEU A 136 3.37 -8.63 -10.97
N LEU A 137 4.50 -8.88 -11.59
CA LEU A 137 4.70 -8.69 -13.04
C LEU A 137 4.82 -10.02 -13.81
N GLY A 138 5.12 -11.12 -13.13
CA GLY A 138 5.18 -12.44 -13.75
C GLY A 138 3.81 -13.03 -14.09
N SER A 139 3.80 -14.25 -14.60
CA SER A 139 2.60 -14.95 -15.09
C SER A 139 1.99 -15.95 -14.09
N MET A 140 2.27 -15.79 -12.79
CA MET A 140 1.74 -16.71 -11.76
C MET A 140 0.22 -16.68 -11.68
N SER A 141 -0.42 -17.82 -11.45
CA SER A 141 -1.87 -17.88 -11.24
C SER A 141 -2.28 -17.16 -9.95
N GLN A 142 -3.54 -16.73 -9.90
CA GLN A 142 -4.15 -16.15 -8.71
C GLN A 142 -4.10 -17.13 -7.54
N ALA A 143 -3.73 -16.63 -6.37
CA ALA A 143 -3.63 -17.45 -5.17
C ALA A 143 -5.05 -17.67 -4.59
N PRO A 144 -5.51 -18.93 -4.40
CA PRO A 144 -6.84 -19.19 -3.82
C PRO A 144 -7.06 -18.55 -2.45
N ALA A 145 -5.98 -18.37 -1.67
CA ALA A 145 -6.04 -17.70 -0.37
C ALA A 145 -6.46 -16.22 -0.44
N ALA A 146 -6.35 -15.59 -1.61
CA ALA A 146 -6.76 -14.21 -1.85
C ALA A 146 -8.12 -14.08 -2.55
N ALA A 147 -8.89 -15.18 -2.67
CA ALA A 147 -10.19 -15.19 -3.37
C ALA A 147 -11.15 -14.10 -2.89
N ILE A 148 -11.23 -13.87 -1.58
CA ILE A 148 -12.09 -12.82 -0.99
C ILE A 148 -11.72 -11.43 -1.50
N LEU A 149 -10.42 -11.14 -1.62
CA LEU A 149 -9.93 -9.86 -2.14
C LEU A 149 -10.29 -9.71 -3.62
N TYR A 150 -10.13 -10.77 -4.42
CA TYR A 150 -10.48 -10.73 -5.84
C TYR A 150 -11.97 -10.51 -6.07
N HIS A 151 -12.83 -11.16 -5.28
CA HIS A 151 -14.27 -10.96 -5.34
C HIS A 151 -14.64 -9.50 -5.00
N ALA A 152 -14.11 -8.97 -3.89
CA ALA A 152 -14.38 -7.59 -3.50
C ALA A 152 -13.96 -6.57 -4.59
N LEU A 153 -12.84 -6.80 -5.27
CA LEU A 153 -12.38 -5.96 -6.38
C LEU A 153 -13.25 -6.10 -7.63
N SER A 154 -13.71 -7.31 -7.93
CA SER A 154 -14.62 -7.57 -9.04
C SER A 154 -15.96 -6.86 -8.84
N ASP A 155 -16.52 -6.96 -7.64
CA ASP A 155 -17.78 -6.30 -7.27
C ASP A 155 -17.65 -4.78 -7.41
N LEU A 156 -16.55 -4.21 -6.90
CA LEU A 156 -16.26 -2.78 -7.01
C LEU A 156 -16.18 -2.34 -8.48
N TYR A 157 -15.51 -3.12 -9.34
CA TYR A 157 -15.40 -2.82 -10.76
C TYR A 157 -16.77 -2.86 -11.46
N SER A 158 -17.60 -3.87 -11.14
CA SER A 158 -18.94 -4.02 -11.72
C SER A 158 -19.92 -2.91 -11.30
N THR A 159 -19.70 -2.29 -10.13
CA THR A 159 -20.53 -1.18 -9.64
C THR A 159 -20.16 0.16 -10.29
N LEU A 160 -18.94 0.28 -10.80
CA LEU A 160 -18.42 1.51 -11.43
C LEU A 160 -18.53 1.52 -12.96
N SER A 161 -18.85 0.38 -13.60
CA SER A 161 -19.09 0.24 -15.04
C SER A 161 -20.56 0.37 -15.39
#